data_AF-A0A1H6XGI1-F1
#
_entry.id   AF-A0A1H6XGI1-F1
#
_cell.length_a   1.000
_cell.length_b   1.000
_cell.length_c   1.000
_cell.angle_alpha   90.00
_cell.angle_beta   90.00
_cell.angle_gamma   90.00
#
_symmetry.space_group_name_H-M   'P 1'
#
loop_
_entity.id
_entity.type
_entity.pdbx_description
1 polymer ?
#
loop_
_entity_poly.entity_id
_entity_poly.type
_entity_poly.pdbx_seq_one_letter_code
_entity_poly.pdbx_strand_id
1 'polypeptide(L)' 'MARAYSADLRRRVVEAAMGGLSARQAAERFDVGTATAIVWVRRFREGGELVARRQGKPRGLR' A
#
# COMPACT_ATOMS: atom_id res chain seq x y z
N MET A 1 13.00 -6.72 -9.12
CA MET A 1 11.60 -6.42 -9.53
C MET A 1 10.55 -6.64 -8.44
N ALA A 2 10.66 -7.65 -7.55
CA ALA A 2 9.63 -7.97 -6.56
C ALA A 2 9.27 -6.84 -5.55
N ARG A 3 10.23 -5.97 -5.18
CA ARG A 3 9.96 -4.85 -4.25
C ARG A 3 9.02 -3.77 -4.80
N ALA A 4 9.02 -3.55 -6.11
CA ALA A 4 8.15 -2.54 -6.71
C ALA A 4 6.68 -2.99 -6.67
N TYR A 5 6.44 -4.29 -6.92
CA TYR A 5 5.11 -4.88 -6.83
C TYR A 5 4.56 -4.85 -5.40
N SER A 6 5.40 -5.16 -4.39
CA SER A 6 4.97 -5.10 -2.99
C SER A 6 4.72 -3.69 -2.46
N ALA A 7 5.44 -2.68 -2.98
CA ALA A 7 5.18 -1.28 -2.65
C ALA A 7 3.89 -0.76 -3.30
N ASP A 8 3.62 -1.13 -4.55
CA ASP A 8 2.37 -0.80 -5.23
C ASP A 8 1.16 -1.43 -4.54
N LEU A 9 1.26 -2.73 -4.23
CA LEU A 9 0.21 -3.47 -3.52
C LEU A 9 -0.11 -2.83 -2.17
N ARG A 10 0.92 -2.43 -1.40
CA ARG A 10 0.75 -1.72 -0.14
C ARG A 10 0.03 -0.39 -0.32
N ARG A 11 0.39 0.39 -1.34
CA ARG A 11 -0.27 1.67 -1.64
C ARG A 11 -1.75 1.46 -1.93
N ARG A 12 -2.09 0.51 -2.82
CA ARG A 12 -3.47 0.24 -3.23
C ARG A 12 -4.35 -0.24 -2.06
N VAL A 13 -3.80 -1.08 -1.18
CA VAL A 13 -4.50 -1.52 0.05
C VAL A 13 -4.78 -0.34 0.98
N VAL A 14 -3.81 0.55 1.18
CA VAL A 14 -3.97 1.73 2.04
C VAL A 14 -4.96 2.73 1.43
N GLU A 15 -4.86 3.02 0.13
CA GLU A 15 -5.78 3.93 -0.57
C GLU A 15 -7.23 3.43 -0.48
N ALA A 16 -7.46 2.14 -0.71
CA ALA A 16 -8.78 1.54 -0.55
C ALA A 16 -9.32 1.68 0.87
N ALA A 17 -8.48 1.47 1.89
CA ALA A 17 -8.87 1.61 3.28
C ALA A 17 -9.17 3.07 3.68
N MET A 18 -8.44 4.04 3.11
CA MET A 18 -8.73 5.47 3.31
C MET A 18 -9.96 5.94 2.53
N GLY A 19 -10.31 5.26 1.45
CA GLY A 19 -11.54 5.48 0.67
C GLY A 19 -12.81 4.89 1.31
N GLY A 20 -12.74 4.41 2.56
CA GLY A 20 -13.92 3.95 3.32
C GLY A 20 -14.02 2.43 3.52
N LEU A 21 -13.11 1.63 2.94
CA LEU A 21 -13.05 0.20 3.25
C LEU A 21 -12.37 -0.02 4.61
N SER A 22 -12.78 -1.07 5.32
CA SER A 22 -11.98 -1.57 6.44
C SER A 22 -10.67 -2.22 5.93
N ALA A 23 -9.64 -2.28 6.78
CA ALA A 23 -8.39 -2.95 6.43
C ALA A 23 -8.60 -4.43 6.05
N ARG A 24 -9.63 -5.08 6.61
CA ARG A 24 -10.04 -6.44 6.27
C ARG A 24 -10.63 -6.53 4.87
N GLN A 25 -11.57 -5.65 4.52
CA GLN A 25 -12.15 -5.63 3.18
C GLN A 25 -11.10 -5.29 2.11
N ALA A 26 -10.14 -4.42 2.45
CA ALA A 26 -9.00 -4.16 1.58
C ALA A 26 -8.11 -5.41 1.41
N ALA A 27 -7.85 -6.16 2.49
CA ALA A 27 -7.12 -7.42 2.41
C ALA A 27 -7.77 -8.44 1.46
N GLU A 28 -9.08 -8.66 1.61
CA GLU A 28 -9.85 -9.56 0.75
C GLU A 28 -9.84 -9.10 -0.72
N ARG A 29 -9.94 -7.80 -0.98
CA ARG A 29 -9.92 -7.22 -2.33
C ARG A 29 -8.59 -7.39 -3.07
N PHE A 30 -7.48 -7.38 -2.33
CA PHE A 30 -6.12 -7.39 -2.89
C PHE A 30 -5.38 -8.71 -2.66
N ASP A 31 -6.06 -9.72 -2.13
CA ASP A 31 -5.50 -11.04 -1.81
C ASP A 31 -4.23 -10.95 -0.94
N VAL A 32 -4.33 -10.16 0.13
CA VAL A 32 -3.25 -10.04 1.14
C VAL A 32 -3.74 -10.49 2.50
N GLY A 33 -2.82 -11.00 3.32
CA GLY A 33 -3.16 -11.39 4.69
C GLY A 33 -3.78 -10.22 5.48
N THR A 34 -4.88 -10.48 6.18
CA THR A 34 -5.60 -9.47 6.98
C THR A 34 -4.69 -8.75 7.98
N ALA A 35 -3.82 -9.49 8.67
CA ALA A 35 -2.84 -8.90 9.59
C ALA A 35 -1.86 -7.94 8.88
N THR A 36 -1.43 -8.27 7.66
CA THR A 36 -0.56 -7.44 6.85
C THR A 36 -1.25 -6.13 6.45
N ALA A 37 -2.49 -6.20 5.99
CA ALA A 37 -3.27 -5.01 5.65
C ALA A 37 -3.51 -4.11 6.87
N ILE A 38 -3.82 -4.69 8.03
CA ILE A 38 -3.97 -3.94 9.30
C ILE A 38 -2.67 -3.19 9.63
N VAL A 39 -1.51 -3.85 9.56
CA VAL A 39 -0.21 -3.21 9.83
C VAL A 39 0.06 -2.07 8.83
N TRP A 40 -0.27 -2.25 7.55
CA TRP A 40 -0.05 -1.21 6.55
C TRP A 40 -0.94 0.02 6.77
N VAL A 41 -2.23 -0.17 7.03
CA VAL A 41 -3.19 0.91 7.30
C VAL A 41 -2.85 1.61 8.61
N ARG A 42 -2.50 0.85 9.66
CA ARG A 42 -2.09 1.40 10.96
C ARG A 42 -0.85 2.29 10.81
N ARG A 43 0.21 1.79 10.16
CA ARG A 43 1.44 2.57 9.91
C ARG A 43 1.16 3.83 9.09
N PHE A 44 0.23 3.77 8.14
CA PHE A 44 -0.16 4.94 7.37
C PHE A 44 -0.87 6.00 8.23
N ARG A 45 -1.78 5.59 9.12
CA ARG A 45 -2.50 6.49 10.03
C ARG A 45 -1.59 7.11 11.10
N GLU A 46 -0.65 6.33 11.63
CA GLU A 46 0.28 6.78 12.68
C GLU A 46 1.37 7.71 12.14
N GLY A 47 1.86 7.48 10.93
CA GLY A 47 3.02 8.20 10.37
C GLY A 47 2.74 9.12 9.20
N GLY A 48 1.52 9.14 8.64
CA GLY A 48 1.15 9.95 7.47
C GLY A 48 1.88 9.58 6.16
N GLU A 49 2.93 8.77 6.21
CA GLU A 49 3.68 8.37 5.03
C GLU A 49 3.01 7.18 4.33
N LEU A 50 2.28 7.48 3.25
CA LEU A 50 1.99 6.55 2.13
C LEU A 50 3.28 6.22 1.33
N VAL A 51 4.43 6.56 1.90
CA VAL A 51 5.71 6.67 1.22
C VAL A 51 6.65 5.66 1.87
N ALA A 52 6.65 4.42 1.37
CA ALA A 52 7.96 3.89 1.04
C ALA A 52 8.57 4.94 0.10
N ARG A 53 9.69 5.60 0.50
CA ARG A 53 10.41 6.63 -0.28
C ARG A 53 10.09 6.48 -1.77
N ARG A 54 9.56 7.53 -2.41
CA ARG A 54 9.26 7.63 -3.85
C ARG A 54 10.16 6.69 -4.69
N GLN A 55 9.75 5.44 -4.89
CA GLN A 55 10.46 4.49 -5.75
C GLN A 55 9.58 4.24 -6.94
N GLY A 56 9.82 5.04 -7.98
CA GLY A 56 9.09 4.97 -9.22
C GLY A 56 9.22 6.23 -10.07
N LYS A 57 10.44 6.56 -10.51
CA LYS A 57 10.68 6.88 -11.93
C LYS A 57 12.15 6.69 -12.29
N PRO A 58 12.48 5.69 -13.12
CA PRO A 58 13.50 5.90 -14.13
C PRO A 58 12.82 5.70 -15.47
N ARG A 59 12.27 6.77 -16.03
CA ARG A 59 12.03 6.90 -17.48
C ARG A 59 12.09 8.39 -17.83
N GLY A 60 13.31 8.91 -17.87
CA GLY A 60 13.71 9.86 -18.89
C GLY A 60 14.63 9.10 -19.83
N LEU A 61 14.05 8.43 -20.82
CA LEU A 61 14.79 8.11 -22.04
C LEU A 61 15.04 9.45 -22.72
N ARG A 62 16.30 9.80 -22.94
CA ARG A 62 16.69 10.66 -24.05
C ARG A 62 18.03 10.16 -24.58
#